data_AF-D9J2J2-F1
#
_entry.id   AF-D9J2J2-F1
#
_cell.length_a   1.000
_cell.length_b   1.000
_cell.length_c   1.000
_cell.angle_alpha   90.00
_cell.angle_beta   90.00
_cell.angle_gamma   90.00
#
_symmetry.space_group_name_H-M   'P 1'
#
loop_
_entity.id
_entity.type
_entity.pdbx_description
1 polymer ?
#
loop_
_entity_poly.entity_id
_entity_poly.type
_entity_poly.pdbx_seq_one_letter_code
_entity_poly.pdbx_strand_id
1 'polypeptide(L)'
;QMMTFDSEVELMKVARCHENAKLVLRIATDDSKAVCRLSVKFGATLKSSRLLLERARELGLDIIGVSFHVGSGCTDPETYSQAISDARCVFDMGAELGYNMTLLDIGGGFPGSDDSKLKFEEITAVINPALDKYFPVDSGVRVIAEPGRYYVCSAYMLAVNIIAKKVVMKEQSASDDEDDGANDRTLMYYVNDG
;
A
#
# COMPACT_ATOMS: atom_id res chain seq x y z
N GLN A 1 -21.91 2.82 8.15
CA GLN A 1 -20.92 1.71 8.05
C GLN A 1 -20.35 1.77 6.64
N MET A 2 -19.04 2.01 6.52
CA MET A 2 -18.32 2.11 5.24
C MET A 2 -17.52 0.83 5.01
N MET A 3 -17.42 0.36 3.77
CA MET A 3 -16.60 -0.81 3.44
C MET A 3 -16.06 -0.74 2.01
N THR A 4 -14.93 -1.40 1.78
CA THR A 4 -14.28 -1.46 0.47
C THR A 4 -14.72 -2.67 -0.34
N PHE A 5 -14.67 -2.57 -1.67
CA PHE A 5 -14.86 -3.71 -2.58
C PHE A 5 -14.05 -3.51 -3.87
N ASP A 6 -13.78 -4.59 -4.60
CA ASP A 6 -13.07 -4.57 -5.89
C ASP A 6 -13.56 -5.65 -6.88
N SER A 7 -14.66 -6.35 -6.55
CA SER A 7 -15.20 -7.42 -7.39
C SER A 7 -16.72 -7.50 -7.36
N GLU A 8 -17.29 -8.09 -8.40
CA GLU A 8 -18.74 -8.25 -8.52
C GLU A 8 -19.31 -9.19 -7.44
N VAL A 9 -18.57 -10.24 -7.07
CA VAL A 9 -19.00 -11.18 -6.02
C VAL A 9 -19.16 -10.45 -4.67
N GLU A 10 -18.30 -9.47 -4.37
CA GLU A 10 -18.45 -8.66 -3.16
C GLU A 10 -19.69 -7.76 -3.22
N LEU A 11 -20.02 -7.17 -4.39
CA LEU A 11 -21.28 -6.43 -4.56
C LEU A 11 -22.50 -7.33 -4.31
N MET A 12 -22.49 -8.56 -4.83
CA MET A 12 -23.59 -9.52 -4.61
C MET A 12 -23.74 -9.89 -3.13
N LYS A 13 -22.62 -10.02 -2.40
CA LYS A 13 -22.64 -10.26 -0.94
C LYS A 13 -23.21 -9.07 -0.18
N VAL A 14 -22.80 -7.85 -0.54
CA VAL A 14 -23.29 -6.61 0.08
C VAL A 14 -24.78 -6.44 -0.17
N ALA A 15 -25.24 -6.60 -1.41
CA ALA A 15 -26.66 -6.49 -1.76
C ALA A 15 -27.54 -7.44 -0.93
N ARG A 16 -27.03 -8.63 -0.60
CA ARG A 16 -27.78 -9.62 0.20
C ARG A 16 -27.72 -9.36 1.71
N CYS A 17 -26.59 -8.89 2.23
CA CYS A 17 -26.32 -8.87 3.66
C CYS A 17 -26.27 -7.47 4.29
N HIS A 18 -26.07 -6.42 3.48
CA HIS A 18 -25.88 -5.05 3.95
C HIS A 18 -26.22 -4.01 2.86
N GLU A 19 -27.47 -3.98 2.40
CA GLU A 19 -27.95 -3.13 1.29
C GLU A 19 -27.69 -1.61 1.49
N ASN A 20 -27.65 -1.13 2.74
CA ASN A 20 -27.43 0.29 3.07
C ASN A 20 -25.95 0.65 3.32
N ALA A 21 -25.01 -0.25 2.99
CA ALA A 21 -23.58 0.01 3.12
C ALA A 21 -23.15 1.19 2.23
N LYS A 22 -22.21 2.00 2.72
CA LYS A 22 -21.54 3.00 1.90
C LYS A 22 -20.25 2.40 1.35
N LEU A 23 -20.21 2.16 0.04
CA LEU A 23 -19.15 1.40 -0.61
C LEU A 23 -18.04 2.31 -1.14
N VAL A 24 -16.80 1.85 -1.00
CA VAL A 24 -15.60 2.49 -1.52
C VAL A 24 -14.94 1.53 -2.49
N LEU A 25 -14.86 1.90 -3.77
CA LEU A 25 -14.27 1.04 -4.80
C LEU A 25 -12.75 1.10 -4.70
N ARG A 26 -12.11 -0.05 -4.46
CA ARG A 26 -10.65 -0.15 -4.44
C ARG A 26 -10.12 -0.36 -5.86
N ILE A 27 -9.25 0.53 -6.33
CA ILE A 27 -8.60 0.43 -7.64
C ILE A 27 -7.19 -0.15 -7.54
N ALA A 28 -6.74 -0.78 -8.62
CA ALA A 28 -5.38 -1.27 -8.76
C ALA A 28 -4.39 -0.10 -8.90
N THR A 29 -3.16 -0.30 -8.45
CA THR A 29 -2.04 0.64 -8.63
C THR A 29 -0.84 -0.07 -9.22
N ASP A 30 0.07 0.67 -9.87
CA ASP A 30 1.37 0.12 -10.26
C ASP A 30 2.25 -0.07 -9.01
N ASP A 31 2.21 -1.26 -8.42
CA ASP A 31 3.01 -1.64 -7.26
C ASP A 31 4.32 -2.35 -7.64
N SER A 32 4.73 -2.29 -8.91
CA SER A 32 5.93 -2.98 -9.41
C SER A 32 7.20 -2.64 -8.63
N LYS A 33 7.25 -1.43 -8.04
CA LYS A 33 8.36 -0.88 -7.25
C LYS A 33 8.16 -0.92 -5.73
N ALA A 34 7.10 -1.57 -5.23
CA ALA A 34 6.86 -1.77 -3.81
C ALA A 34 7.51 -3.06 -3.28
N VAL A 35 7.94 -3.05 -2.01
CA VAL A 35 8.49 -4.24 -1.33
C VAL A 35 7.39 -5.28 -1.12
N CYS A 36 6.18 -4.84 -0.75
CA CYS A 36 5.01 -5.69 -0.63
C CYS A 36 3.99 -5.33 -1.72
N ARG A 37 3.88 -6.20 -2.73
CA ARG A 37 2.92 -6.07 -3.84
C ARG A 37 1.54 -6.56 -3.42
N LEU A 38 0.54 -5.70 -3.52
CA LEU A 38 -0.85 -5.96 -3.16
C LEU A 38 -1.81 -5.89 -4.35
N SER A 39 -1.45 -5.20 -5.44
CA SER A 39 -2.29 -4.96 -6.61
C SER A 39 -2.55 -6.22 -7.44
N VAL A 40 -1.69 -7.24 -7.34
CA VAL A 40 -1.93 -8.55 -7.97
C VAL A 40 -3.07 -9.31 -7.27
N LYS A 41 -3.33 -9.00 -5.99
CA LYS A 41 -4.34 -9.68 -5.17
C LYS A 41 -5.62 -8.85 -5.01
N PHE A 42 -5.52 -7.52 -5.06
CA PHE A 42 -6.60 -6.59 -4.77
C PHE A 42 -6.58 -5.38 -5.71
N GLY A 43 -7.76 -4.82 -5.98
CA GLY A 43 -7.92 -3.61 -6.78
C GLY A 43 -8.44 -3.88 -8.20
N ALA A 44 -9.48 -3.14 -8.56
CA ALA A 44 -10.06 -3.20 -9.89
C ALA A 44 -9.24 -2.35 -10.89
N THR A 45 -9.07 -2.85 -12.12
CA THR A 45 -8.57 -2.02 -13.22
C THR A 45 -9.57 -0.90 -13.54
N LEU A 46 -9.17 0.16 -14.25
CA LEU A 46 -10.10 1.21 -14.70
C LEU A 46 -11.27 0.64 -15.53
N LYS A 47 -10.97 -0.34 -16.41
CA LYS A 47 -12.00 -1.04 -17.20
C LYS A 47 -12.97 -1.82 -16.32
N SER A 48 -12.45 -2.58 -15.37
CA SER A 48 -13.28 -3.32 -14.40
C SER A 48 -14.09 -2.39 -13.51
N SER A 49 -13.52 -1.24 -13.13
CA SER A 49 -14.16 -0.23 -12.29
C SER A 49 -15.44 0.27 -12.92
N ARG A 50 -15.44 0.58 -14.22
CA ARG A 50 -16.66 0.97 -14.94
C ARG A 50 -17.77 -0.08 -14.82
N LEU A 51 -17.43 -1.34 -15.09
CA LEU A 51 -18.39 -2.46 -15.02
C LEU A 51 -18.94 -2.64 -13.60
N LEU A 52 -18.09 -2.47 -12.58
CA LEU A 52 -18.49 -2.56 -11.18
C LEU A 52 -19.43 -1.41 -10.77
N LEU A 53 -19.18 -0.19 -11.24
CA LEU A 53 -20.06 0.96 -10.98
C LEU A 53 -21.44 0.76 -11.63
N GLU A 54 -21.49 0.26 -12.86
CA GLU A 54 -22.73 -0.08 -13.57
C GLU A 54 -23.47 -1.18 -12.80
N ARG A 55 -22.77 -2.25 -12.42
CA ARG A 55 -23.36 -3.36 -11.68
C ARG A 55 -23.91 -2.96 -10.31
N ALA A 56 -23.19 -2.12 -9.58
CA ALA A 56 -23.68 -1.58 -8.30
C ALA A 56 -24.94 -0.74 -8.48
N ARG A 57 -25.10 -0.05 -9.62
CA ARG A 57 -26.26 0.78 -9.92
C ARG A 57 -27.49 -0.10 -10.16
N GLU A 58 -27.32 -1.20 -10.91
CA GLU A 58 -28.35 -2.21 -11.10
C GLU A 58 -28.81 -2.86 -9.78
N LEU A 59 -27.88 -3.01 -8.83
CA LEU A 59 -28.14 -3.56 -7.50
C LEU A 59 -28.68 -2.53 -6.49
N GLY A 60 -28.78 -1.25 -6.86
CA GLY A 60 -29.23 -0.17 -5.97
C GLY A 60 -28.26 0.14 -4.82
N LEU A 61 -26.98 -0.21 -4.96
CA LEU A 61 -25.96 0.01 -3.93
C LEU A 61 -25.38 1.43 -4.04
N ASP A 62 -24.98 2.00 -2.90
CA ASP A 62 -24.43 3.35 -2.84
C ASP A 62 -22.90 3.35 -2.78
N ILE A 63 -22.27 3.81 -3.86
CA ILE A 63 -20.82 3.97 -3.95
C ILE A 63 -20.48 5.43 -3.67
N ILE A 64 -19.74 5.66 -2.59
CA ILE A 64 -19.42 7.00 -2.07
C ILE A 64 -18.00 7.44 -2.37
N GLY A 65 -17.16 6.59 -2.95
CA GLY A 65 -15.75 6.92 -3.09
C GLY A 65 -14.87 5.87 -3.73
N VAL A 66 -13.58 6.20 -3.80
CA VAL A 66 -12.52 5.35 -4.34
C VAL A 66 -11.41 5.23 -3.32
N SER A 67 -10.81 4.03 -3.22
CA SER A 67 -9.60 3.78 -2.46
C SER A 67 -8.51 3.17 -3.32
N PHE A 68 -7.27 3.34 -2.92
CA PHE A 68 -6.14 2.62 -3.50
C PHE A 68 -5.08 2.36 -2.44
N HIS A 69 -4.09 1.52 -2.76
CA HIS A 69 -2.98 1.26 -1.84
C HIS A 69 -1.72 0.93 -2.64
N VAL A 70 -0.74 1.85 -2.68
CA VAL A 70 0.48 1.72 -3.51
C VAL A 70 1.46 0.64 -3.04
N GLY A 71 1.28 0.15 -1.81
CA GLY A 71 2.07 -0.93 -1.23
C GLY A 71 3.07 -0.45 -0.16
N SER A 72 3.51 -1.38 0.67
CA SER A 72 4.52 -1.08 1.70
C SER A 72 5.91 -1.02 1.06
N GLY A 73 6.71 -0.01 1.43
CA GLY A 73 8.04 0.19 0.87
C GLY A 73 8.03 0.59 -0.60
N CYS A 74 7.06 1.39 -1.05
CA CYS A 74 7.11 1.99 -2.38
C CYS A 74 8.37 2.87 -2.50
N THR A 75 9.12 2.68 -3.59
CA THR A 75 10.38 3.40 -3.85
C THR A 75 10.22 4.54 -4.85
N ASP A 76 9.01 4.72 -5.40
CA ASP A 76 8.68 5.74 -6.39
C ASP A 76 7.44 6.53 -5.93
N PRO A 77 7.58 7.80 -5.50
CA PRO A 77 6.45 8.58 -5.03
C PRO A 77 5.44 8.92 -6.13
N GLU A 78 5.83 8.90 -7.41
CA GLU A 78 4.93 9.18 -8.54
C GLU A 78 3.80 8.15 -8.67
N THR A 79 3.95 6.95 -8.11
CA THR A 79 2.88 5.96 -8.03
C THR A 79 1.64 6.51 -7.31
N TYR A 80 1.82 7.38 -6.29
CA TYR A 80 0.67 8.03 -5.64
C TYR A 80 -0.01 9.04 -6.57
N SER A 81 0.77 9.85 -7.29
CA SER A 81 0.25 10.84 -8.25
C SER A 81 -0.58 10.15 -9.34
N GLN A 82 -0.08 9.04 -9.89
CA GLN A 82 -0.81 8.23 -10.85
C GLN A 82 -2.09 7.64 -10.25
N ALA A 83 -2.03 7.06 -9.04
CA ALA A 83 -3.21 6.50 -8.38
C ALA A 83 -4.29 7.55 -8.07
N ILE A 84 -3.90 8.78 -7.71
CA ILE A 84 -4.82 9.91 -7.53
C ILE A 84 -5.46 10.29 -8.87
N SER A 85 -4.68 10.35 -9.95
CA SER A 85 -5.21 10.61 -11.30
C SER A 85 -6.21 9.53 -11.75
N ASP A 86 -5.89 8.25 -11.50
CA ASP A 86 -6.76 7.12 -11.83
C ASP A 86 -8.05 7.14 -10.99
N ALA A 87 -7.95 7.49 -9.71
CA ALA A 87 -9.11 7.68 -8.85
C ALA A 87 -10.03 8.78 -9.39
N ARG A 88 -9.48 9.91 -9.85
CA ARG A 88 -10.29 10.98 -10.50
C ARG A 88 -11.06 10.45 -11.70
N CYS A 89 -10.42 9.64 -12.55
CA CYS A 89 -11.08 9.01 -13.69
C CYS A 89 -12.26 8.13 -13.25
N VAL A 90 -12.13 7.37 -12.16
CA VAL A 90 -13.22 6.55 -11.62
C VAL A 90 -14.33 7.40 -10.98
N PHE A 91 -13.98 8.51 -10.32
CA PHE A 91 -14.97 9.48 -9.84
C PHE A 91 -15.79 10.06 -11.02
N ASP A 92 -15.15 10.38 -12.15
CA ASP A 92 -15.83 10.86 -13.37
C ASP A 92 -16.78 9.80 -13.93
N MET A 93 -16.33 8.54 -14.03
CA MET A 93 -17.19 7.42 -14.42
C MET A 93 -18.39 7.26 -13.47
N GLY A 94 -18.17 7.47 -12.18
CA GLY A 94 -19.23 7.44 -11.16
C GLY A 94 -20.27 8.54 -11.36
N ALA A 95 -19.82 9.76 -11.63
CA ALA A 95 -20.69 10.91 -11.89
C ALA A 95 -21.58 10.69 -13.13
N GLU A 96 -21.03 10.13 -14.21
CA GLU A 96 -21.79 9.76 -15.42
C GLU A 96 -22.93 8.76 -15.13
N LEU A 97 -22.72 7.88 -14.16
CA LEU A 97 -23.71 6.88 -13.72
C LEU A 97 -24.66 7.42 -12.63
N GLY A 98 -24.48 8.66 -12.21
CA GLY A 98 -25.31 9.34 -11.22
C GLY A 98 -24.97 9.00 -9.77
N TYR A 99 -23.71 8.63 -9.48
CA TYR A 99 -23.18 8.57 -8.12
C TYR A 99 -22.70 9.95 -7.67
N ASN A 100 -22.88 10.24 -6.38
CA ASN A 100 -22.29 11.41 -5.73
C ASN A 100 -21.14 10.97 -4.80
N MET A 101 -19.99 10.71 -5.39
CA MET A 101 -18.81 10.29 -4.63
C MET A 101 -18.18 11.48 -3.89
N THR A 102 -17.90 11.29 -2.61
CA THR A 102 -17.42 12.34 -1.68
C THR A 102 -16.23 11.88 -0.85
N LEU A 103 -15.72 10.65 -1.05
CA LEU A 103 -14.64 10.08 -0.26
C LEU A 103 -13.50 9.58 -1.15
N LEU A 104 -12.28 10.09 -0.93
CA LEU A 104 -11.05 9.53 -1.47
C LEU A 104 -10.23 8.93 -0.33
N ASP A 105 -9.79 7.69 -0.49
CA ASP A 105 -8.87 7.04 0.43
C ASP A 105 -7.55 6.72 -0.28
N ILE A 106 -6.47 7.38 0.14
CA ILE A 106 -5.14 7.23 -0.48
C ILE A 106 -4.36 6.04 0.09
N GLY A 107 -4.96 5.26 0.99
CA GLY A 107 -4.39 4.07 1.58
C GLY A 107 -3.19 4.34 2.47
N GLY A 108 -2.32 3.34 2.57
CA GLY A 108 -1.08 3.40 3.33
C GLY A 108 0.14 3.26 2.42
N GLY A 109 1.27 2.85 3.01
CA GLY A 109 2.52 2.75 2.26
C GLY A 109 3.58 3.75 2.68
N PHE A 110 3.33 4.58 3.69
CA PHE A 110 4.27 5.56 4.22
C PHE A 110 5.37 4.93 5.08
N PRO A 111 6.65 5.36 4.95
CA PRO A 111 7.75 4.86 5.78
C PRO A 111 7.53 5.21 7.25
N GLY A 112 7.99 4.36 8.17
CA GLY A 112 7.84 4.58 9.63
C GLY A 112 9.16 4.83 10.35
N SER A 113 10.26 4.95 9.62
CA SER A 113 11.58 5.30 10.16
C SER A 113 12.42 6.06 9.13
N ASP A 114 13.36 6.83 9.64
CA ASP A 114 14.32 7.61 8.86
C ASP A 114 15.40 6.75 8.20
N ASP A 115 15.40 5.43 8.37
CA ASP A 115 16.34 4.54 7.65
C ASP A 115 15.87 4.21 6.23
N SER A 116 14.64 4.60 5.89
CA SER A 116 14.06 4.37 4.56
C SER A 116 14.76 5.25 3.50
N LYS A 117 15.00 4.68 2.31
CA LYS A 117 15.58 5.43 1.18
C LYS A 117 14.72 6.61 0.73
N LEU A 118 13.40 6.41 0.72
CA LEU A 118 12.40 7.44 0.43
C LEU A 118 11.77 7.87 1.75
N LYS A 119 11.82 9.15 2.07
CA LYS A 119 11.25 9.74 3.30
C LYS A 119 9.76 10.02 3.16
N PHE A 120 9.11 10.23 4.30
CA PHE A 120 7.69 10.55 4.35
C PHE A 120 7.39 11.89 3.66
N GLU A 121 8.19 12.92 3.96
CA GLU A 121 8.01 14.26 3.44
C GLU A 121 8.13 14.29 1.91
N GLU A 122 9.07 13.52 1.34
CA GLU A 122 9.24 13.37 -0.10
C GLU A 122 8.00 12.78 -0.78
N ILE A 123 7.34 11.82 -0.14
CA ILE A 123 6.07 11.25 -0.63
C ILE A 123 4.96 12.30 -0.53
N THR A 124 4.82 12.98 0.60
CA THR A 124 3.76 13.99 0.79
C THR A 124 3.92 15.19 -0.15
N ALA A 125 5.15 15.54 -0.52
CA ALA A 125 5.44 16.60 -1.48
C ALA A 125 4.93 16.29 -2.90
N VAL A 126 4.77 15.02 -3.24
CA VAL A 126 4.14 14.58 -4.51
C VAL A 126 2.62 14.43 -4.36
N ILE A 127 2.15 13.93 -3.21
CA ILE A 127 0.72 13.73 -2.95
C ILE A 127 -0.04 15.06 -2.91
N ASN A 128 0.45 16.06 -2.18
CA ASN A 128 -0.31 17.29 -1.95
C ASN A 128 -0.64 18.03 -3.26
N PRO A 129 0.32 18.28 -4.18
CA PRO A 129 -0.01 18.91 -5.47
C PRO A 129 -0.94 18.06 -6.34
N ALA A 130 -0.84 16.73 -6.27
CA ALA A 130 -1.75 15.84 -7.00
C ALA A 130 -3.18 15.96 -6.44
N LEU A 131 -3.35 15.99 -5.11
CA LEU A 131 -4.65 16.23 -4.48
C LEU A 131 -5.22 17.59 -4.87
N ASP A 132 -4.43 18.66 -4.79
CA ASP A 132 -4.87 20.01 -5.17
C ASP A 132 -5.32 20.08 -6.63
N LYS A 133 -4.65 19.33 -7.53
CA LYS A 133 -4.98 19.28 -8.96
C LYS A 133 -6.24 18.47 -9.26
N TYR A 134 -6.39 17.29 -8.67
CA TYR A 134 -7.42 16.31 -9.06
C TYR A 134 -8.65 16.32 -8.13
N PHE A 135 -8.46 16.74 -6.88
CA PHE A 135 -9.48 16.77 -5.82
C PHE A 135 -9.36 18.08 -5.01
N PRO A 136 -9.56 19.25 -5.65
CA PRO A 136 -9.43 20.54 -4.97
C PRO A 136 -10.45 20.69 -3.84
N VAL A 137 -10.15 21.53 -2.85
CA VAL A 137 -10.96 21.67 -1.62
C VAL A 137 -12.41 22.06 -1.90
N ASP A 138 -12.66 22.84 -2.95
CA ASP A 138 -13.99 23.25 -3.40
C ASP A 138 -14.82 22.13 -4.02
N SER A 139 -14.21 20.99 -4.38
CA SER A 139 -14.93 19.78 -4.82
C SER A 139 -15.75 19.12 -3.71
N GLY A 140 -15.48 19.46 -2.44
CA GLY A 140 -16.16 18.87 -1.28
C GLY A 140 -15.76 17.42 -0.97
N VAL A 141 -14.73 16.90 -1.64
CA VAL A 141 -14.23 15.53 -1.42
C VAL A 141 -13.46 15.46 -0.10
N ARG A 142 -13.85 14.52 0.76
CA ARG A 142 -13.11 14.18 1.97
C ARG A 142 -11.99 13.21 1.61
N VAL A 143 -10.75 13.58 1.93
CA VAL A 143 -9.58 12.71 1.78
C VAL A 143 -9.24 12.04 3.11
N ILE A 144 -9.02 10.73 3.10
CA ILE A 144 -8.51 9.94 4.23
C ILE A 144 -7.31 9.09 3.79
N ALA A 145 -6.61 8.48 4.74
CA ALA A 145 -5.51 7.55 4.50
C ALA A 145 -5.54 6.41 5.54
N GLU A 146 -4.85 5.31 5.24
CA GLU A 146 -4.71 4.11 6.07
C GLU A 146 -3.24 3.86 6.52
N PRO A 147 -2.59 4.82 7.21
CA PRO A 147 -1.20 4.67 7.67
C PRO A 147 -1.07 3.60 8.78
N GLY A 148 -0.40 2.48 8.46
CA GLY A 148 -0.01 1.46 9.44
C GLY A 148 1.39 1.73 10.02
N ARG A 149 2.43 1.20 9.36
CA ARG A 149 3.81 1.24 9.84
C ARG A 149 4.34 2.64 10.18
N TYR A 150 3.83 3.67 9.50
CA TYR A 150 4.17 5.07 9.75
C TYR A 150 4.10 5.43 11.24
N TYR A 151 3.05 5.00 11.93
CA TYR A 151 2.83 5.36 13.33
C TYR A 151 3.67 4.56 14.33
N VAL A 152 3.99 3.30 14.01
CA VAL A 152 4.44 2.33 15.02
C VAL A 152 5.86 1.80 14.80
N CYS A 153 6.43 1.95 13.60
CA CYS A 153 7.69 1.28 13.25
C CYS A 153 8.86 1.69 14.15
N SER A 154 9.04 3.00 14.41
CA SER A 154 10.14 3.52 15.24
C SER A 154 9.85 3.48 16.74
N ALA A 155 8.62 3.13 17.14
CA ALA A 155 8.21 3.12 18.54
C ALA A 155 8.71 1.89 19.32
N TYR A 156 9.16 0.84 18.62
CA TYR A 156 9.57 -0.42 19.22
C TYR A 156 11.06 -0.70 18.96
N MET A 157 11.73 -1.23 19.98
CA MET A 157 13.09 -1.78 19.89
C MET A 157 13.09 -3.20 20.42
N LEU A 158 13.47 -4.17 19.58
CA LEU A 158 13.56 -5.57 19.97
C LEU A 158 14.96 -5.88 20.52
N ALA A 159 15.03 -6.34 21.77
CA ALA A 159 16.25 -6.81 22.40
C ALA A 159 16.20 -8.34 22.54
N VAL A 160 17.20 -9.03 21.99
CA VAL A 160 17.31 -10.50 22.00
C VAL A 160 18.54 -10.96 22.77
N ASN A 161 18.49 -12.18 23.32
CA ASN A 161 19.59 -12.78 24.06
C ASN A 161 20.31 -13.82 23.19
N ILE A 162 21.65 -13.82 23.20
CA ILE A 162 22.46 -14.87 22.57
C ILE A 162 22.40 -16.12 23.45
N ILE A 163 21.71 -17.14 22.96
CA ILE A 163 21.50 -18.41 23.67
C ILE A 163 22.51 -19.50 23.27
N ALA A 164 23.19 -19.35 22.13
CA ALA A 164 24.29 -20.23 21.74
C ALA A 164 25.30 -19.54 20.80
N LYS A 165 26.53 -20.08 20.74
CA LYS A 165 27.62 -19.62 19.89
C LYS A 165 28.37 -20.82 19.29
N LYS A 166 28.66 -20.77 17.98
CA LYS A 166 29.54 -21.73 17.29
C LYS A 166 30.66 -20.98 16.57
N VAL A 167 31.88 -21.53 16.61
CA VAL A 167 33.03 -21.05 15.83
C VAL A 167 33.28 -22.03 14.69
N VAL A 168 33.34 -21.52 13.47
CA VAL A 168 33.65 -22.29 12.26
C VAL A 168 34.98 -21.75 11.72
N MET A 169 36.00 -22.62 11.71
CA MET A 169 37.26 -22.32 11.03
C MET A 169 37.05 -22.62 9.54
N LYS A 170 37.45 -21.71 8.65
CA LYS A 170 37.47 -22.01 7.22
C LYS A 170 38.61 -23.02 6.98
N GLU A 171 38.35 -24.08 6.21
CA GLU A 171 39.43 -24.95 5.76
C GLU A 171 40.24 -24.20 4.70
N GLN A 172 41.55 -24.06 4.92
CA GLN A 172 42.46 -23.54 3.92
C GLN A 172 42.43 -24.48 2.70
N SER A 173 41.84 -24.04 1.59
CA SER A 173 42.12 -24.66 0.30
C SER A 173 43.60 -24.40 0.00
N ALA A 174 44.39 -25.47 -0.10
CA ALA A 174 45.81 -25.41 -0.39
C ALA A 174 46.07 -24.72 -1.75
N SER A 175 46.36 -23.43 -1.70
CA SER A 175 47.15 -22.73 -2.70
C SER A 175 47.90 -21.63 -1.96
N ASP A 176 49.20 -21.87 -1.81
CA ASP A 176 50.17 -21.00 -1.18
C ASP A 176 50.12 -19.60 -1.81
N ASP A 177 49.78 -18.59 -1.01
CA ASP A 177 50.36 -17.25 -1.12
C ASP A 177 50.17 -16.55 0.23
N GLU A 178 51.28 -16.06 0.77
CA GLU A 178 51.40 -15.40 2.07
C GLU A 178 50.62 -14.08 2.06
N ASP A 179 49.46 -14.03 2.73
CA ASP A 179 48.79 -12.77 3.07
C ASP A 179 48.16 -12.80 4.47
N ASP A 180 48.10 -11.61 5.05
CA ASP A 180 48.18 -11.24 6.47
C ASP A 180 47.27 -12.02 7.46
N GLY A 181 47.82 -12.29 8.64
CA GLY A 181 47.25 -13.14 9.70
C GLY A 181 46.03 -12.58 10.44
N ALA A 182 44.99 -12.19 9.71
CA ALA A 182 43.74 -11.67 10.25
C ALA A 182 42.52 -12.53 9.86
N ASN A 183 42.30 -13.56 10.69
CA ASN A 183 40.97 -14.02 11.10
C ASN A 183 40.11 -14.80 10.08
N ASP A 184 40.53 -16.02 9.73
CA ASP A 184 39.75 -16.99 8.95
C ASP A 184 38.69 -17.74 9.80
N ARG A 185 37.97 -17.01 10.66
CA ARG A 185 37.01 -17.54 11.63
C ARG A 185 35.63 -16.96 11.39
N THR A 186 34.66 -17.82 11.09
CA THR A 186 33.24 -17.46 11.04
C THR A 186 32.60 -17.74 12.40
N LEU A 187 31.87 -16.75 12.94
CA LEU A 187 31.11 -16.89 14.18
C LEU A 187 29.63 -17.03 13.85
N MET A 188 28.96 -18.00 14.47
CA MET A 188 27.51 -18.17 14.40
C MET A 188 26.91 -17.91 15.78
N TYR A 189 25.93 -17.01 15.85
CA TYR A 189 25.18 -16.71 17.07
C TYR A 189 23.73 -17.15 16.89
N TYR A 190 23.16 -17.75 17.93
CA TYR A 190 21.76 -18.16 17.98
C TYR A 190 21.05 -17.29 19.01
N VAL A 191 19.88 -16.78 18.66
CA VAL A 191 19.06 -15.88 19.49
C VAL A 191 17.73 -16.53 19.86
N ASN A 192 17.05 -15.97 20.85
CA ASN A 192 15.82 -16.52 21.44
C ASN A 192 14.51 -16.05 20.79
N ASP A 193 14.57 -15.40 19.62
CA ASP A 193 13.44 -14.98 18.78
C ASP A 193 13.88 -15.07 17.30
N GLY A 194 12.99 -15.37 16.34
CA GLY A 194 13.38 -15.65 14.96
C GLY A 194 12.25 -15.74 13.94
#